data_AF-A0A920L8A8-F1
#
_entry.id   AF-A0A920L8A8-F1
#
_cell.length_a   1.000
_cell.length_b   1.000
_cell.length_c   1.000
_cell.angle_alpha   90.00
_cell.angle_beta   90.00
_cell.angle_gamma   90.00
#
_symmetry.space_group_name_H-M   'P 1'
#
loop_
_entity.id
_entity.type
_entity.pdbx_description
1 polymer ?
#
loop_
_entity_poly.entity_id
_entity_poly.type
_entity_poly.pdbx_seq_one_letter_code
_entity_poly.pdbx_strand_id
1 'polypeptide(L)' 'MIERCSGHDGSYAIKAESFEKALKIRRPVISKINKGEFTNFTSDCPMAAKFIGSGIENEKMWRLIITQLA' A
#
# COMPACT_ATOMS: atom_id res chain seq x y z
N MET A 1 -11.37 -7.71 2.39
CA MET A 1 -11.38 -6.27 2.72
C MET A 1 -10.51 -6.04 3.95
N ILE A 2 -9.71 -4.96 3.98
CA ILE A 2 -8.81 -4.65 5.12
C ILE A 2 -9.24 -3.31 5.70
N GLU A 3 -9.98 -3.35 6.81
CA GLU A 3 -10.47 -2.15 7.51
C GLU A 3 -9.38 -1.50 8.37
N ARG A 4 -8.38 -0.89 7.72
CA ARG A 4 -7.30 -0.14 8.37
C ARG A 4 -6.87 1.05 7.55
N CYS A 5 -6.43 2.10 8.23
CA CYS A 5 -5.81 3.25 7.61
C CYS A 5 -4.53 2.83 6.86
N SER A 6 -4.39 3.30 5.62
CA SER A 6 -3.21 3.07 4.78
C SER A 6 -2.01 3.93 5.18
N GLY A 7 -2.22 4.95 6.02
CA GLY A 7 -1.19 5.91 6.44
C GLY A 7 -0.83 6.94 5.37
N HIS A 8 -1.58 7.02 4.27
CA HIS A 8 -1.25 7.88 3.12
C HIS A 8 -1.55 9.38 3.29
N ASP A 9 -2.22 9.77 4.39
CA ASP A 9 -2.87 11.07 4.67
C ASP A 9 -2.15 12.30 4.06
N GLY A 10 -2.48 12.62 2.81
CA GLY A 10 -1.92 13.73 2.03
C GLY A 10 -0.39 13.84 2.09
N SER A 11 0.10 15.00 2.55
CA SER A 11 1.54 15.25 2.65
C SER A 11 2.25 14.45 3.75
N TYR A 12 1.49 13.87 4.70
CA TYR A 12 2.05 13.12 5.83
C TYR A 12 2.87 11.92 5.37
N ALA A 13 2.44 11.27 4.27
CA ALA A 13 3.09 10.09 3.71
C ALA A 13 4.26 10.39 2.76
N ILE A 14 4.65 11.66 2.62
CA ILE A 14 5.78 12.09 1.76
C ILE A 14 6.77 13.00 2.49
N LYS A 15 6.34 13.70 3.53
CA LYS A 15 7.21 14.56 4.35
C LYS A 15 8.21 13.73 5.14
N ALA A 16 9.49 14.13 5.10
CA ALA A 16 10.57 13.39 5.74
C ALA A 16 10.34 13.21 7.26
N GLU A 17 9.77 14.22 7.93
CA GLU A 17 9.57 14.22 9.38
C GLU A 17 8.46 13.26 9.84
N SER A 18 7.53 12.90 8.94
CA SER A 18 6.39 12.03 9.23
C SER A 18 6.41 10.70 8.47
N PHE A 19 7.28 10.54 7.49
CA PHE A 19 7.31 9.38 6.61
C PHE A 19 7.43 8.06 7.39
N GLU A 20 8.35 7.97 8.35
CA GLU A 20 8.48 6.75 9.16
C GLU A 20 7.23 6.42 9.98
N LYS A 21 6.50 7.44 10.42
CA LYS A 21 5.23 7.25 11.15
C LYS A 21 4.14 6.75 10.19
N ALA A 22 4.06 7.32 8.98
CA ALA A 22 3.19 6.83 7.92
C ALA A 22 3.48 5.36 7.58
N LEU A 23 4.76 4.99 7.48
CA LEU A 23 5.18 3.59 7.29
C LEU A 23 4.73 2.69 8.45
N LYS A 24 4.83 3.15 9.70
CA LYS A 24 4.35 2.38 10.86
C LYS A 24 2.83 2.13 10.79
N ILE A 25 2.05 3.12 10.35
CA ILE A 25 0.59 2.98 10.19
C ILE A 25 0.23 1.96 9.11
N ARG A 26 0.96 1.93 7.97
CA ARG A 26 0.67 1.01 6.86
C ARG A 26 1.06 -0.45 7.13
N ARG A 27 2.00 -0.72 8.06
CA ARG A 27 2.51 -2.07 8.38
C ARG A 27 1.44 -3.16 8.57
N PRO A 28 0.37 -2.97 9.37
CA PRO A 28 -0.68 -3.98 9.51
C PRO A 28 -1.43 -4.29 8.20
N VAL A 29 -1.53 -3.32 7.29
CA VAL A 29 -2.13 -3.54 5.96
C VAL A 29 -1.21 -4.43 5.12
N ILE A 30 0.07 -4.06 5.02
CA ILE A 30 1.09 -4.84 4.29
C ILE A 30 1.21 -6.25 4.84
N SER A 31 1.30 -6.42 6.16
CA SER A 31 1.43 -7.75 6.77
C SER A 31 0.24 -8.65 6.45
N LYS A 32 -0.98 -8.11 6.38
CA LYS A 32 -2.15 -8.90 5.97
C LYS A 32 -2.11 -9.27 4.50
N ILE A 33 -1.67 -8.34 3.64
CA ILE A 33 -1.54 -8.59 2.20
C ILE A 33 -0.49 -9.67 1.94
N ASN A 34 0.71 -9.56 2.53
CA ASN A 34 1.79 -10.53 2.28
C ASN A 34 1.50 -11.92 2.89
N LYS A 35 0.69 -12.02 3.95
CA LYS A 35 0.29 -13.30 4.54
C LYS A 35 -0.87 -13.98 3.81
N GLY A 36 -1.63 -13.25 3.01
CA GLY A 36 -2.75 -13.78 2.26
C GLY A 36 -2.34 -14.21 0.86
N GLU A 37 -3.09 -15.15 0.30
CA GLU A 37 -2.96 -15.55 -1.10
C GLU A 37 -3.87 -14.69 -1.97
N PHE A 38 -3.50 -13.42 -2.16
CA PHE A 38 -4.23 -12.49 -3.02
C PHE A 38 -3.57 -12.39 -4.39
N THR A 39 -4.38 -12.41 -5.45
CA THR A 39 -3.92 -12.13 -6.82
C THR A 39 -4.01 -10.64 -7.16
N ASN A 40 -4.93 -9.93 -6.52
CA ASN A 40 -5.22 -8.53 -6.82
C ASN A 40 -5.42 -7.74 -5.52
N PHE A 41 -4.93 -6.50 -5.52
CA PHE A 41 -5.20 -5.50 -4.52
C PHE A 41 -5.72 -4.25 -5.22
N THR A 42 -6.75 -3.64 -4.64
CA THR A 42 -7.34 -2.40 -5.16
C THR A 42 -7.55 -1.43 -4.01
N SER A 43 -7.52 -0.15 -4.34
CA SER A 43 -7.76 0.96 -3.43
C SER A 43 -8.48 2.04 -4.23
N ASP A 44 -9.53 2.61 -3.64
CA ASP A 44 -10.30 3.73 -4.17
C ASP A 44 -9.43 5.00 -4.32
N CYS A 45 -8.40 5.14 -3.49
CA CYS A 45 -7.41 6.20 -3.61
C CYS A 45 -6.13 5.72 -4.34
N PRO A 46 -5.73 6.34 -5.47
CA PRO A 46 -4.53 5.95 -6.22
C PRO A 46 -3.24 6.24 -5.44
N MET A 47 -3.23 7.27 -4.58
CA MET A 47 -2.08 7.56 -3.72
C MET A 47 -1.91 6.48 -2.64
N ALA A 48 -3.01 6.05 -2.02
CA ALA A 48 -2.98 4.92 -1.08
C ALA A 48 -2.59 3.62 -1.78
N ALA A 49 -3.06 3.39 -3.01
CA ALA A 49 -2.69 2.24 -3.82
C ALA A 49 -1.16 2.19 -4.03
N LYS A 50 -0.56 3.31 -4.44
CA LYS A 50 0.89 3.42 -4.65
C LYS A 50 1.67 3.29 -3.34
N PHE A 51 1.20 3.96 -2.28
CA PHE A 51 1.87 3.93 -0.97
C PHE A 51 1.86 2.53 -0.36
N ILE A 52 0.75 1.82 -0.40
CA ILE A 52 0.66 0.42 0.03
C ILE A 52 1.47 -0.47 -0.92
N GLY A 53 1.28 -0.32 -2.23
CA GLY A 53 1.94 -1.12 -3.26
C GLY A 53 3.46 -1.15 -3.14
N SER A 54 4.08 -0.02 -2.76
CA SER A 54 5.52 0.08 -2.52
C SER A 54 6.07 -0.80 -1.39
N GLY A 55 5.20 -1.37 -0.54
CA GLY A 55 5.58 -2.25 0.56
C GLY A 55 5.20 -3.72 0.36
N ILE A 56 4.57 -4.09 -0.75
CA ILE A 56 4.14 -5.46 -1.04
C ILE A 56 5.31 -6.23 -1.64
N GLU A 57 5.64 -7.39 -1.08
CA GLU A 57 6.80 -8.21 -1.48
C GLU A 57 6.47 -9.22 -2.60
N ASN A 58 5.18 -9.36 -2.94
CA ASN A 58 4.72 -10.29 -3.94
C ASN A 58 4.90 -9.74 -5.37
N GLU A 59 5.95 -10.20 -6.06
CA GLU A 59 6.31 -9.80 -7.43
C GLU A 59 5.17 -10.05 -8.45
N LYS A 60 4.37 -11.11 -8.29
CA LYS A 60 3.21 -11.37 -9.16
C LYS A 60 2.13 -10.30 -9.01
N MET A 61 1.95 -9.78 -7.79
CA MET A 61 0.97 -8.73 -7.53
C MET A 61 1.46 -7.36 -8.02
N TRP A 62 2.77 -7.09 -7.96
CA TRP A 62 3.39 -5.87 -8.51
C TRP A 62 3.21 -5.75 -10.03
N ARG A 63 3.39 -6.85 -10.77
CA ARG A 63 3.22 -6.89 -12.23
C ARG A 63 1.82 -6.47 -12.69
N LEU A 64 0.77 -6.83 -11.96
CA LEU A 64 -0.62 -6.52 -12.31
C LEU A 64 -0.98 -5.03 -12.09
N ILE A 65 -0.45 -4.41 -11.02
CA ILE A 65 -0.71 -2.99 -10.70
C ILE A 65 -0.11 -2.05 -11.76
N ILE A 66 1.06 -2.39 -12.31
CA ILE A 66 1.71 -1.57 -13.35
C ILE A 66 0.96 -1.69 -14.69
N THR A 67 0.43 -2.86 -15.02
CA THR A 67 -0.26 -3.08 -16.31
C THR A 67 -1.71 -2.59 -16.35
N GLN A 68 -2.33 -2.26 -15.22
CA GLN A 68 -3.73 -1.77 -15.17
C GLN A 68 -3.85 -0.24 -15.07
N LEU A 69 -2.72 0.48 -15.05
CA LEU A 69 -2.63 1.94 -15.10
C LEU A 69 -1.98 2.45 -16.39
N ALA A 70 -1.71 1.56 -17.35
CA ALA A 70 -1.24 1.87 -18.70
C ALA A 70 -2.38 1.71 -19.72
#